data_AF-A0A178VPD5-F1
#
_entry.id   AF-A0A178VPD5-F1
#
_cell.length_a   1.000
_cell.length_b   1.000
_cell.length_c   1.000
_cell.angle_alpha   90.00
_cell.angle_beta   90.00
_cell.angle_gamma   90.00
#
_symmetry.space_group_name_H-M   'P 1'
#
loop_
_entity.id
_entity.type
_entity.pdbx_description
1 polymer ?
#
loop_
_entity_poly.entity_id
_entity_poly.type
_entity_poly.pdbx_seq_one_letter_code
_entity_poly.pdbx_strand_id
1 'polypeptide(L)'
;MGISKYQSIHLLKSCGVYRSLGTHILKVLSVTLDEWSDEEVDSMIETGGNASANSIYEAFVPDTCSKPGPDVNHDQRMRFIR
;
A
#
# COMPACT_ATOMS: atom_id res chain seq x y z
N MET A 1 -6.85 2.23 8.48
CA MET A 1 -6.41 2.24 7.07
C MET A 1 -4.98 2.70 7.07
N GLY A 2 -4.07 2.04 6.35
CA GLY A 2 -2.66 2.38 6.35
C GLY A 2 -2.15 2.69 4.96
N ILE A 3 -1.23 3.63 4.87
CA ILE A 3 -0.59 4.05 3.63
C ILE A 3 0.69 3.26 3.45
N SER A 4 1.11 3.02 2.22
CA SER A 4 2.45 2.50 1.95
C SER A 4 3.10 3.36 0.86
N LYS A 5 4.39 3.12 0.57
CA LYS A 5 5.26 3.87 -0.38
C LYS A 5 4.66 4.16 -1.75
N TYR A 6 3.55 3.53 -2.09
CA TYR A 6 2.80 3.75 -3.33
C TYR A 6 1.72 4.81 -3.19
N GLN A 7 1.74 5.60 -2.10
CA GLN A 7 0.71 6.58 -1.77
C GLN A 7 -0.69 6.02 -2.03
N SER A 8 -0.84 4.77 -1.56
CA SER A 8 -2.02 3.96 -1.77
C SER A 8 -2.61 3.62 -0.42
N ILE A 9 -3.92 3.72 -0.32
CA ILE A 9 -4.66 3.46 0.90
C ILE A 9 -5.01 1.97 0.95
N HIS A 10 -4.56 1.29 1.99
CA HIS A 10 -4.83 -0.12 2.23
C HIS A 10 -5.63 -0.36 3.51
N LEU A 11 -6.35 -1.49 3.55
CA LEU A 11 -7.02 -1.97 4.75
C LEU A 11 -6.02 -2.32 5.85
N LEU A 12 -6.46 -2.22 7.11
CA LEU A 12 -5.61 -2.45 8.29
C LEU A 12 -4.92 -3.83 8.27
N LYS A 13 -5.59 -4.85 7.73
CA LYS A 13 -5.07 -6.23 7.65
C LYS A 13 -3.81 -6.36 6.75
N SER A 14 -3.56 -5.40 5.86
CA SER A 14 -2.35 -5.37 5.02
C SER A 14 -1.20 -4.60 5.66
N CYS A 15 -1.50 -3.71 6.61
CA CYS A 15 -0.52 -2.83 7.24
C CYS A 15 0.59 -3.60 7.98
N GLY A 16 0.28 -4.75 8.57
CA GLY A 16 1.28 -5.59 9.23
C GLY A 16 2.36 -6.09 8.27
N VAL A 17 1.97 -6.50 7.06
CA VAL A 17 2.91 -6.94 6.02
C VAL A 17 3.76 -5.76 5.56
N TYR A 18 3.17 -4.61 5.29
CA TYR A 18 3.91 -3.42 4.88
C TYR A 18 4.88 -2.91 5.96
N ARG A 19 4.49 -2.95 7.24
CA ARG A 19 5.38 -2.60 8.36
C ARG A 19 6.58 -3.54 8.45
N SER A 20 6.41 -4.82 8.12
CA SER A 20 7.49 -5.81 8.14
C SER A 20 8.58 -5.58 7.07
N LEU A 21 8.29 -4.79 6.03
CA LEU A 21 9.26 -4.44 4.99
C LEU A 21 10.27 -3.37 5.46
N GLY A 22 9.96 -2.66 6.55
CA GLY A 22 10.84 -1.65 7.11
C GLY A 22 10.68 -0.27 6.46
N THR A 23 11.00 0.77 7.23
CA THR A 23 10.74 2.18 6.89
C THR A 23 11.56 2.71 5.71
N HIS A 24 12.73 2.13 5.48
CA HIS A 24 13.57 2.42 4.30
C HIS A 24 12.90 1.95 3.00
N ILE A 25 12.00 0.98 3.08
CA ILE A 25 11.19 0.54 1.94
C ILE A 25 9.89 1.31 1.91
N LEU A 26 9.10 1.30 2.99
CA LEU A 26 7.77 1.93 3.03
C LEU A 26 7.53 2.61 4.37
N LYS A 27 7.02 3.85 4.35
CA LYS A 27 6.43 4.48 5.53
C LYS A 27 4.95 4.12 5.59
N VAL A 28 4.49 3.64 6.75
CA VAL A 28 3.09 3.26 6.96
C VAL A 28 2.42 4.21 7.94
N LEU A 29 1.55 5.06 7.43
CA LEU A 29 0.76 6.03 8.20
C LEU A 29 -0.71 5.65 8.22
N SER A 30 -1.40 5.95 9.31
CA SER A 30 -2.83 5.84 9.48
C SER A 30 -3.51 7.10 9.00
N VAL A 31 -4.50 6.95 8.11
CA VAL A 31 -5.31 8.07 7.61
C VAL A 31 -6.04 8.83 8.71
N THR A 32 -6.38 8.14 9.81
CA THR A 32 -7.22 8.72 10.88
C THR A 32 -6.54 8.86 12.23
N LEU A 33 -5.37 8.24 12.43
CA LEU A 33 -4.73 8.17 13.75
C LEU A 33 -3.35 8.82 13.81
N ASP A 34 -2.67 8.93 12.68
CA ASP A 34 -1.36 9.58 12.63
C ASP A 34 -1.53 11.04 12.20
N GLU A 35 -0.66 11.91 12.71
CA GLU A 35 -0.48 13.24 12.16
C GLU A 35 0.34 13.15 10.87
N TRP A 36 0.00 13.99 9.90
CA TRP A 36 0.63 14.04 8.60
C TRP A 36 1.27 15.39 8.38
N SER A 37 2.45 15.40 7.79
CA SER A 37 3.03 16.64 7.29
C SER A 37 2.39 17.05 5.97
N ASP A 38 2.47 18.33 5.63
CA ASP A 38 1.95 18.86 4.37
C ASP A 38 2.60 18.15 3.17
N GLU A 39 3.90 17.82 3.25
CA GLU A 39 4.61 17.09 2.21
C GLU A 39 4.08 15.66 2.01
N GLU A 40 3.61 15.01 3.08
CA GLU A 40 3.02 13.67 3.01
C GLU A 40 1.64 13.71 2.35
N VAL A 41 0.86 14.75 2.63
CA VAL A 41 -0.44 15.00 2.00
C VAL A 41 -0.26 15.35 0.52
N ASP A 42 0.68 16.23 0.19
CA ASP A 42 0.96 16.62 -1.19
C ASP A 42 1.44 15.43 -2.03
N SER A 43 2.32 14.59 -1.47
CA SER A 43 2.77 13.38 -2.16
C SER A 43 1.62 12.39 -2.41
N MET A 44 0.65 12.31 -1.50
CA MET A 44 -0.57 11.51 -1.68
C MET A 44 -1.43 12.05 -2.84
N ILE A 45 -1.59 13.37 -2.91
CA ILE A 45 -2.36 14.03 -3.97
C ILE A 45 -1.66 13.88 -5.32
N GLU A 46 -0.35 14.10 -5.38
CA GLU A 46 0.47 13.99 -6.61
C GLU A 46 0.41 12.59 -7.20
N THR A 47 0.38 11.56 -6.36
CA THR A 47 0.26 10.18 -6.85
C THR A 47 -1.08 9.93 -7.55
N GLY A 48 -2.11 10.75 -7.34
CA GLY A 48 -3.42 10.59 -7.99
C GLY A 48 -4.24 9.40 -7.44
N GLY A 49 -3.88 8.92 -6.25
CA GLY A 49 -4.54 7.82 -5.55
C GLY A 49 -4.28 6.42 -6.11
N ASN A 50 -5.03 5.46 -5.57
CA ASN A 50 -4.79 4.02 -5.81
C ASN A 50 -4.82 3.62 -7.30
N ALA A 51 -5.64 4.27 -8.13
CA ALA A 51 -5.74 3.91 -9.55
C ALA A 51 -4.45 4.22 -10.32
N SER A 52 -3.88 5.41 -10.09
CA SER A 52 -2.62 5.84 -10.69
C SER A 52 -1.46 5.01 -10.15
N ALA A 53 -1.38 4.80 -8.84
CA ALA A 53 -0.39 3.91 -8.24
C ALA A 53 -0.46 2.49 -8.81
N ASN A 54 -1.66 1.91 -8.90
CA ASN A 54 -1.87 0.60 -9.52
C ASN A 54 -1.41 0.56 -10.98
N SER A 55 -1.63 1.63 -11.75
CA SER A 55 -1.18 1.70 -13.16
C SER A 55 0.33 1.67 -13.34
N ILE A 56 1.10 1.98 -12.29
CA ILE A 56 2.56 1.96 -12.33
C ILE A 56 3.08 0.63 -11.76
N TYR A 57 2.60 0.27 -10.56
CA TYR A 57 3.16 -0.84 -9.79
C TYR A 57 2.48 -2.18 -10.07
N GLU A 58 1.22 -2.17 -10.51
CA GLU A 58 0.48 -3.38 -10.88
C GLU A 58 0.46 -3.62 -12.41
N ALA A 59 1.04 -2.71 -13.23
CA ALA A 59 1.02 -2.80 -14.70
C ALA A 59 1.70 -4.05 -15.28
N PHE A 60 2.68 -4.61 -14.56
CA PHE A 60 3.43 -5.78 -15.00
C PHE A 60 3.24 -6.98 -14.08
N VAL A 61 2.16 -6.99 -13.31
CA VAL A 61 1.82 -8.14 -12.49
C VAL A 61 1.46 -9.30 -13.43
N PRO A 62 2.17 -10.45 -13.35
CA PRO A 62 1.88 -11.60 -14.19
C PRO A 62 0.45 -12.10 -13.99
N ASP A 63 -0.19 -12.63 -15.04
CA ASP A 63 -1.54 -13.21 -14.96
C ASP A 63 -1.67 -14.33 -13.91
N THR A 64 -0.54 -14.92 -13.51
CA THR A 64 -0.46 -15.94 -12.46
C THR A 64 -0.57 -15.38 -11.03
N CYS A 65 -0.50 -14.06 -10.87
CA CYS A 65 -0.54 -13.38 -9.58
C CYS A 65 -1.65 -12.31 -9.58
N SER A 66 -2.86 -12.67 -9.18
CA SER A 66 -3.95 -11.69 -9.09
C SER A 66 -3.89 -10.90 -7.79
N LYS A 67 -4.26 -9.61 -7.81
CA LYS A 67 -4.46 -8.81 -6.61
C LYS A 67 -5.39 -9.54 -5.64
N PRO A 68 -4.96 -9.82 -4.40
CA PRO A 68 -5.75 -10.59 -3.47
C PRO A 68 -7.03 -9.86 -3.07
N GLY A 69 -8.14 -10.60 -2.99
CA GLY A 69 -9.39 -10.12 -2.41
C GLY A 69 -9.27 -9.78 -0.90
N PRO A 70 -10.29 -9.12 -0.32
CA PRO A 70 -10.24 -8.66 1.07
C PRO A 70 -10.10 -9.80 2.10
N ASP A 71 -10.58 -10.99 1.75
CA ASP A 71 -10.68 -12.15 2.66
C ASP A 71 -9.57 -13.18 2.47
N VAL A 72 -8.55 -12.89 1.65
CA VAL A 72 -7.41 -13.81 1.53
C VAL A 72 -6.65 -13.94 2.85
N ASN A 73 -5.99 -15.09 2.99
CA ASN A 73 -5.14 -15.35 4.15
C ASN A 73 -3.87 -14.46 4.14
N HIS A 74 -3.18 -14.44 5.28
CA HIS A 74 -1.98 -13.64 5.46
C HIS A 74 -0.87 -14.01 4.46
N ASP A 75 -0.67 -15.29 4.18
CA ASP A 75 0.42 -15.77 3.32
C ASP A 75 0.24 -15.37 1.86
N GLN A 76 -0.99 -15.48 1.34
CA GLN A 76 -1.35 -15.02 -0.01
C GLN A 76 -1.13 -13.52 -0.15
N ARG A 77 -1.52 -12.75 0.87
CA ARG A 77 -1.28 -11.31 0.91
C ARG A 77 0.21 -10.97 0.96
N MET A 78 0.99 -11.73 1.74
CA MET A 78 2.43 -11.54 1.87
C MET A 78 3.16 -11.83 0.55
N ARG A 79 2.74 -12.86 -0.20
CA ARG A 79 3.30 -13.17 -1.52
C ARG A 79 3.05 -12.09 -2.56
N PHE A 80 1.95 -11.36 -2.47
CA PHE A 80 1.64 -10.27 -3.39
C PHE A 80 2.37 -8.97 -3.04
N ILE A 81 2.64 -8.73 -1.75
CA ILE A 81 3.24 -7.47 -1.26
C ILE A 81 4.77 -7.48 -1.29
N ARG A 82 5.41 -8.65 -1.16
CA ARG A 82 6.86 -8.81 -1.25
C ARG A 82 7.32 -8.90 -2.70
#